data_AF-A0A1Q3SJU7-F1
#
_entry.id   AF-A0A1Q3SJU7-F1
#
_cell.length_a   1.000
_cell.length_b   1.000
_cell.length_c   1.000
_cell.angle_alpha   90.00
_cell.angle_beta   90.00
_cell.angle_gamma   90.00
#
_symmetry.space_group_name_H-M   'P 1'
#
loop_
_entity.id
_entity.type
_entity.pdbx_description
1 polymer ?
#
loop_
_entity_poly.entity_id
_entity_poly.type
_entity_poly.pdbx_seq_one_letter_code
_entity_poly.pdbx_strand_id
1 'polypeptide(L)'
;MGFGVVVVLIAIVVGVVVVTGQSAAETPAPATLSQTAAEGKELFLANNCTDCHAKEGRAGGTGPRLSTTGKSDTDIANIILRGKGSMPSHSNLSNDQIAKIIAYIRAIKPPPDSPKA
;
A
#
# COMPACT_ATOMS: atom_id res chain seq x y z
N MET A 1 -71.95 -10.73 -3.66
CA MET A 1 -71.49 -9.43 -4.22
C MET A 1 -70.08 -9.22 -3.70
N GLY A 2 -68.99 -9.00 -4.43
CA GLY A 2 -68.65 -8.91 -5.84
C GLY A 2 -67.11 -8.83 -5.92
N PHE A 3 -66.51 -9.33 -7.00
CA PHE A 3 -65.08 -9.23 -7.28
C PHE A 3 -64.71 -7.78 -7.65
N GLY A 4 -63.53 -7.32 -7.24
CA GLY A 4 -62.99 -6.01 -7.61
C GLY A 4 -61.47 -6.07 -7.77
N VAL A 5 -61.03 -6.42 -8.97
CA VAL A 5 -59.63 -6.36 -9.41
C VAL A 5 -59.31 -4.92 -9.79
N VAL A 6 -58.28 -4.29 -9.21
CA VAL A 6 -57.54 -3.21 -9.88
C VAL A 6 -56.05 -3.45 -9.67
N VAL A 7 -55.39 -3.64 -10.80
CA VAL A 7 -53.98 -3.90 -11.01
C VAL A 7 -53.22 -2.56 -11.00
N VAL A 8 -51.91 -2.67 -10.78
CA VAL A 8 -50.83 -1.76 -11.22
C VAL A 8 -50.54 -0.56 -10.29
N LEU A 9 -49.37 -0.57 -9.64
CA LEU A 9 -48.19 0.25 -10.02
C LEU A 9 -47.14 0.30 -8.88
N ILE A 10 -46.03 -0.39 -9.15
CA ILE A 10 -44.64 -0.14 -8.77
C ILE A 10 -44.38 1.17 -7.98
N ALA A 11 -43.78 1.05 -6.79
CA ALA A 11 -42.73 1.96 -6.35
C ALA A 11 -41.88 1.30 -5.25
N ILE A 12 -40.66 0.99 -5.63
CA ILE A 12 -39.53 0.60 -4.78
C ILE A 12 -39.33 1.68 -3.72
N VAL A 13 -39.39 1.32 -2.44
CA VAL A 13 -38.85 2.16 -1.36
C VAL A 13 -37.85 1.32 -0.60
N VAL A 14 -36.59 1.43 -1.04
CA VAL A 14 -35.41 0.98 -0.30
C VAL A 14 -35.35 1.84 0.96
N GLY A 15 -35.84 1.28 2.07
CA GLY A 15 -35.76 1.89 3.39
C GLY A 15 -34.34 1.80 3.92
N VAL A 16 -33.59 2.87 3.68
CA VAL A 16 -32.31 3.27 4.27
C VAL A 16 -32.12 2.72 5.69
N VAL A 17 -31.19 1.79 5.86
CA VAL A 17 -30.66 1.47 7.19
C VAL A 17 -29.78 2.65 7.60
N VAL A 18 -30.29 3.42 8.55
CA VAL A 18 -29.60 4.55 9.17
C VAL A 18 -28.36 4.00 9.87
N VAL A 19 -27.19 4.19 9.27
CA VAL A 19 -25.91 3.96 9.93
C VAL A 19 -25.78 5.04 11.00
N THR A 20 -26.07 4.68 12.25
CA THR A 20 -25.76 5.52 13.41
C THR A 20 -24.25 5.71 13.49
N GLY A 21 -23.81 6.95 13.31
CA GLY A 21 -22.40 7.33 13.44
C GLY A 21 -21.87 7.00 14.83
N GLN A 22 -20.94 6.05 14.88
CA GLN A 22 -19.97 5.95 15.96
C GLN A 22 -18.75 6.76 15.54
N SER A 23 -18.71 8.02 15.96
CA SER A 23 -17.44 8.68 16.21
C SER A 23 -16.80 7.99 17.41
N ALA A 24 -16.13 6.87 17.15
CA ALA A 24 -15.04 6.44 18.00
C ALA A 24 -13.85 7.35 17.67
N ALA A 25 -13.31 8.01 18.68
CA ALA A 25 -12.02 8.66 18.56
C ALA A 25 -11.03 7.64 18.00
N GLU A 26 -10.56 7.87 16.76
CA GLU A 26 -9.58 7.04 16.09
C GLU A 26 -8.28 7.11 16.89
N THR A 27 -8.10 6.16 17.80
CA THR A 27 -6.77 5.65 18.08
C THR A 27 -6.21 5.25 16.72
N PRO A 28 -5.04 5.74 16.26
CA PRO A 28 -4.52 5.36 14.97
C PRO A 28 -4.39 3.84 14.98
N ALA A 29 -5.24 3.15 14.24
CA ALA A 29 -5.06 1.72 14.02
C ALA A 29 -3.63 1.54 13.49
N PRO A 30 -2.91 0.48 13.92
CA PRO A 30 -1.63 0.16 13.28
C PRO A 30 -1.89 0.15 11.78
N ALA A 31 -1.12 0.94 11.02
CA ALA A 31 -1.37 1.14 9.60
C ALA A 31 -1.28 -0.21 8.88
N THR A 32 -2.44 -0.84 8.66
CA THR A 32 -2.54 -2.08 7.91
C THR A 32 -2.17 -1.74 6.47
N LEU A 33 -1.21 -2.47 5.91
CA LEU A 33 -0.83 -2.32 4.51
C LEU A 33 -2.05 -2.61 3.63
N SER A 34 -2.21 -1.86 2.53
CA SER A 34 -3.10 -2.28 1.46
C SER A 34 -2.66 -3.63 0.92
N GLN A 35 -3.56 -4.38 0.28
CA GLN A 35 -3.22 -5.67 -0.32
C GLN A 35 -2.03 -5.56 -1.29
N THR A 36 -2.02 -4.52 -2.14
CA THR A 36 -0.91 -4.22 -3.05
C THR A 36 0.41 -3.97 -2.33
N ALA A 37 0.39 -3.23 -1.21
CA ALA A 37 1.58 -2.98 -0.42
C ALA A 37 2.04 -4.23 0.37
N ALA A 38 1.11 -5.12 0.75
CA ALA A 38 1.45 -6.41 1.36
C ALA A 38 2.13 -7.35 0.34
N GLU A 39 1.61 -7.44 -0.88
CA GLU A 39 2.28 -8.17 -1.98
C GLU A 39 3.64 -7.54 -2.30
N GLY A 40 3.73 -6.22 -2.29
CA GLY A 40 4.98 -5.49 -2.44
C GLY A 40 6.00 -5.83 -1.36
N LYS A 41 5.56 -6.02 -0.12
CA LYS A 41 6.41 -6.46 1.00
C LYS A 41 6.96 -7.86 0.74
N GLU A 42 6.13 -8.81 0.34
CA GLU A 42 6.56 -10.17 0.02
C GLU A 42 7.63 -10.16 -1.09
N LEU A 43 7.40 -9.39 -2.16
CA LEU A 43 8.38 -9.21 -3.23
C LEU A 43 9.68 -8.57 -2.74
N PHE A 44 9.59 -7.56 -1.86
CA PHE A 44 10.76 -6.90 -1.26
C PHE A 44 11.63 -7.89 -0.46
N LEU A 45 10.99 -8.78 0.32
CA LEU A 45 11.69 -9.82 1.07
C LEU A 45 12.28 -10.89 0.15
N ALA A 46 11.49 -11.37 -0.83
CA ALA A 46 11.91 -12.43 -1.75
C ALA A 46 13.05 -12.03 -2.69
N ASN A 47 13.22 -10.73 -2.95
CA ASN A 47 14.28 -10.21 -3.82
C ASN A 47 15.47 -9.63 -3.04
N ASN A 48 15.64 -10.05 -1.78
CA ASN A 48 16.81 -9.72 -0.94
C ASN A 48 17.02 -8.21 -0.75
N CYS A 49 15.96 -7.40 -0.86
CA CYS A 49 16.08 -5.95 -0.68
C CYS A 49 16.50 -5.60 0.77
N THR A 50 16.18 -6.47 1.72
CA THR A 50 16.56 -6.36 3.14
C THR A 50 18.04 -6.50 3.42
N ASP A 51 18.81 -7.10 2.51
CA ASP A 51 20.26 -7.31 2.70
C ASP A 51 21.00 -5.98 2.78
N CYS A 52 20.47 -4.96 2.11
CA CYS A 52 21.02 -3.60 2.11
C CYS A 52 20.10 -2.59 2.80
N HIS A 53 18.78 -2.71 2.63
CA HIS A 53 17.80 -1.74 3.13
C HIS A 53 17.22 -2.18 4.48
N ALA A 54 17.92 -1.80 5.55
CA ALA A 54 17.66 -2.25 6.91
C ALA A 54 16.23 -2.00 7.41
N LYS A 55 15.80 -2.82 8.39
CA LYS A 55 14.45 -2.77 9.01
C LYS A 55 13.33 -2.77 7.96
N GLU A 56 13.50 -3.62 6.94
CA GLU A 56 12.58 -3.76 5.79
C GLU A 56 12.36 -2.42 5.05
N GLY A 57 13.44 -1.68 4.81
CA GLY A 57 13.43 -0.37 4.14
C GLY A 57 13.16 0.83 5.04
N ARG A 58 12.89 0.62 6.33
CA ARG A 58 12.55 1.71 7.25
C ARG A 58 13.77 2.44 7.82
N ALA A 59 14.96 1.84 7.77
CA ALA A 59 16.20 2.42 8.23
C ALA A 59 17.30 2.31 7.16
N GLY A 60 18.33 3.15 7.27
CA GLY A 60 19.55 3.01 6.49
C GLY A 60 20.44 1.88 7.02
N GLY A 61 21.19 1.26 6.12
CA GLY A 61 22.22 0.27 6.39
C GLY A 61 23.32 0.39 5.34
N THR A 62 23.64 -0.72 4.66
CA THR A 62 24.48 -0.68 3.44
C THR A 62 23.82 0.17 2.34
N GLY A 63 22.49 0.07 2.22
CA GLY A 63 21.66 0.90 1.37
C GLY A 63 20.97 2.03 2.15
N PRO A 64 20.47 3.06 1.46
CA PRO A 64 19.76 4.17 2.10
C PRO A 64 18.41 3.75 2.69
N ARG A 65 17.90 4.57 3.61
CA ARG A 65 16.50 4.48 4.09
C ARG A 65 15.53 4.72 2.93
N LEU A 66 14.48 3.90 2.83
CA LEU A 66 13.47 4.00 1.77
C LEU A 66 12.19 4.70 2.22
N SER A 67 11.80 4.57 3.49
CA SER A 67 10.54 5.10 4.05
C SER A 67 10.35 6.61 3.96
N THR A 68 11.41 7.39 3.72
CA THR A 68 11.34 8.85 3.54
C THR A 68 12.05 9.32 2.28
N THR A 69 12.14 8.47 1.26
CA THR A 69 12.81 8.83 0.01
C THR A 69 12.05 9.94 -0.72
N GLY A 70 12.75 11.01 -1.10
CA GLY A 70 12.21 12.10 -1.93
C GLY A 70 12.19 11.80 -3.43
N LYS A 71 12.54 10.57 -3.84
CA LYS A 71 12.56 10.17 -5.26
C LYS A 71 11.16 10.00 -5.81
N SER A 72 10.97 10.23 -7.11
CA SER A 72 9.72 9.89 -7.80
C SER A 72 9.56 8.37 -7.95
N ASP A 73 8.33 7.89 -8.18
CA ASP A 73 8.08 6.47 -8.42
C ASP A 73 8.82 5.96 -9.67
N THR A 74 8.88 6.79 -10.72
CA THR A 74 9.64 6.49 -11.94
C THR A 74 11.14 6.37 -11.66
N ASP A 75 11.70 7.23 -10.82
CA ASP A 75 13.11 7.12 -10.43
C ASP A 75 13.38 5.86 -9.61
N ILE A 76 12.48 5.53 -8.68
CA ILE A 76 12.59 4.30 -7.88
C ILE A 76 12.53 3.07 -8.79
N ALA A 77 11.57 3.02 -9.72
CA ALA A 77 11.46 1.94 -10.70
C ALA A 77 12.73 1.80 -11.56
N ASN A 78 13.26 2.92 -12.06
CA ASN A 78 14.47 2.93 -12.86
C ASN A 78 15.71 2.45 -12.07
N ILE A 79 15.82 2.82 -10.79
CA ILE A 79 16.90 2.36 -9.92
C ILE A 79 16.77 0.86 -9.65
N ILE A 80 15.56 0.35 -9.39
CA ILE A 80 15.34 -1.10 -9.21
C ILE A 80 15.71 -1.86 -10.49
N LEU A 81 15.27 -1.39 -11.67
CA LEU A 81 15.49 -2.06 -12.95
C LEU A 81 16.93 -2.01 -13.47
N ARG A 82 17.69 -0.96 -13.13
CA ARG A 82 19.04 -0.76 -13.68
C ARG A 82 20.15 -0.88 -12.65
N GLY A 83 19.80 -0.91 -11.37
CA GLY A 83 20.76 -0.73 -10.28
C GLY A 83 21.28 0.69 -10.19
N LYS A 84 22.04 0.98 -9.13
CA LYS A 84 22.75 2.25 -8.94
C LYS A 84 23.92 2.07 -7.98
N GLY A 85 25.14 2.36 -8.45
CA GLY A 85 26.34 2.17 -7.63
C GLY A 85 26.47 0.70 -7.22
N SER A 86 26.51 0.43 -5.92
CA SER A 86 26.57 -0.94 -5.38
C SER A 86 25.21 -1.66 -5.35
N MET A 87 24.09 -0.97 -5.61
CA MET A 87 22.79 -1.62 -5.71
C MET A 87 22.68 -2.36 -7.06
N PRO A 88 22.52 -3.70 -7.06
CA PRO A 88 22.41 -4.48 -8.29
C PRO A 88 21.12 -4.15 -9.06
N SER A 89 21.10 -4.55 -10.33
CA SER A 89 19.89 -4.52 -11.14
C SER A 89 18.96 -5.68 -10.78
N HIS A 90 17.66 -5.39 -10.74
CA HIS A 90 16.58 -6.38 -10.63
C HIS A 90 15.75 -6.43 -11.92
N SER A 91 16.42 -6.53 -13.08
CA SER A 91 15.76 -6.59 -14.40
C SER A 91 14.89 -7.83 -14.62
N ASN A 92 14.93 -8.79 -13.71
CA ASN A 92 14.06 -9.97 -13.69
C ASN A 92 12.65 -9.65 -13.15
N LEU A 93 12.44 -8.49 -12.52
CA LEU A 93 11.13 -8.07 -12.01
C LEU A 93 10.29 -7.43 -13.13
N SER A 94 9.00 -7.77 -13.15
CA SER A 94 8.03 -7.12 -14.03
C SER A 94 7.65 -5.72 -13.53
N ASN A 95 7.10 -4.90 -14.43
CA ASN A 95 6.61 -3.56 -14.06
C ASN A 95 5.53 -3.60 -12.96
N ASP A 96 4.66 -4.63 -12.96
CA ASP A 96 3.65 -4.82 -11.92
C ASP A 96 4.29 -5.14 -10.55
N GLN A 97 5.28 -6.03 -10.53
CA GLN A 97 6.02 -6.36 -9.31
C GLN A 97 6.73 -5.12 -8.74
N ILE A 98 7.35 -4.32 -9.61
CA ILE A 98 8.01 -3.07 -9.22
C ILE A 98 7.00 -2.06 -8.66
N ALA A 99 5.85 -1.90 -9.30
CA ALA A 99 4.79 -1.02 -8.81
C ALA A 99 4.31 -1.43 -7.41
N LYS A 100 4.18 -2.74 -7.15
CA LYS A 100 3.84 -3.28 -5.82
C LYS A 100 4.93 -2.98 -4.79
N ILE A 101 6.20 -3.19 -5.12
CA ILE A 101 7.32 -2.82 -4.25
C ILE A 101 7.31 -1.33 -3.94
N ILE A 102 7.04 -0.47 -4.93
CA ILE A 102 6.92 0.98 -4.72
C ILE A 102 5.74 1.28 -3.79
N ALA A 103 4.58 0.64 -3.98
CA ALA A 103 3.45 0.79 -3.08
C ALA A 103 3.80 0.43 -1.63
N TYR A 104 4.60 -0.62 -1.42
CA TYR A 104 5.16 -0.95 -0.10
C TYR A 104 6.08 0.15 0.44
N ILE A 105 7.04 0.63 -0.35
CA ILE A 105 7.97 1.71 0.04
C ILE A 105 7.20 2.98 0.47
N ARG A 106 6.10 3.30 -0.22
CA ARG A 106 5.25 4.46 0.12
C ARG A 106 4.41 4.25 1.37
N ALA A 107 4.09 3.00 1.72
CA ALA A 107 3.28 2.68 2.88
C ALA A 107 4.07 2.63 4.20
N ILE A 108 5.40 2.44 4.14
CA ILE A 108 6.23 2.30 5.33
C ILE A 108 6.71 3.64 5.91
N LYS A 109 6.78 3.71 7.24
CA LYS A 109 7.28 4.86 8.00
C LYS A 109 8.63 4.54 8.64
N PRO A 110 9.50 5.54 8.89
CA PRO A 110 10.72 5.34 9.66
C PRO A 110 10.41 4.88 11.10
N PRO A 111 11.32 4.15 11.77
CA PRO A 111 11.21 3.87 13.20
C PRO A 111 11.13 5.17 14.02
N PRO A 112 10.47 5.16 15.19
CA PRO A 112 10.25 6.36 16.02
C PRO A 112 11.54 7.11 16.39
N ASP A 113 12.64 6.40 16.62
CA ASP A 113 13.92 6.99 17.07
C ASP A 113 14.94 7.20 15.93
N SER A 114 14.48 7.19 14.68
CA SER A 114 15.39 7.27 13.52
C SER A 114 15.89 8.69 13.29
N PRO A 115 17.20 8.89 13.08
CA PRO A 115 17.71 10.17 12.60
C PRO A 115 17.04 10.58 11.28
N LYS A 116 16.75 11.87 11.14
CA LYS A 116 16.26 12.48 9.89
C LYS A 116 17.43 12.63 8.91
N ALA A 117 17.97 11.53 8.41
CA ALA A 117 19.00 11.52 7.37
C ALA A 117 18.67 10.43 6.37
#